data_AF-A0A6I4ZSD6-F1
#
_entry.id   AF-A0A6I4ZSD6-F1
#
_cell.length_a   1.000
_cell.length_b   1.000
_cell.length_c   1.000
_cell.angle_alpha   90.00
_cell.angle_beta   90.00
_cell.angle_gamma   90.00
#
_symmetry.space_group_name_H-M   'P 1'
#
loop_
_entity.id
_entity.type
_entity.pdbx_description
1 polymer ?
#
loop_
_entity_poly.entity_id
_entity_poly.type
_entity_poly.pdbx_seq_one_letter_code
_entity_poly.pdbx_strand_id
1 'polypeptide(L)'
;MPDNDRFLLKTILDSQQSERDTPLADSDAFDYFACEQILKRYDLSGDEVAAGIVDGGGDGGIDAIFTFLDESLLVEDAEILSDQAVANATRRGANLE
;
A
#
# COMPACT_ATOMS: atom_id res chain seq x y z
N MET A 1 5.76 -21.51 -10.76
CA MET A 1 6.60 -20.92 -9.72
C MET A 1 7.47 -22.05 -9.16
N PRO A 2 8.80 -21.91 -9.10
CA PRO A 2 9.67 -22.92 -8.48
C PRO A 2 9.23 -23.17 -7.04
N ASP A 3 9.25 -24.43 -6.59
CA ASP A 3 8.80 -24.80 -5.22
C ASP A 3 9.57 -24.06 -4.12
N ASN A 4 10.83 -23.71 -4.38
CA ASN A 4 11.67 -22.95 -3.46
C ASN A 4 11.14 -21.53 -3.21
N ASP A 5 10.69 -20.82 -4.24
CA ASP A 5 10.23 -19.43 -4.10
C ASP A 5 8.98 -19.36 -3.23
N ARG A 6 8.07 -20.33 -3.40
CA ARG A 6 6.87 -20.46 -2.58
C ARG A 6 7.20 -20.79 -1.13
N PHE A 7 8.18 -21.67 -0.91
CA PHE A 7 8.63 -22.01 0.44
C PHE A 7 9.28 -20.82 1.15
N LEU A 8 10.13 -20.07 0.44
CA LEU A 8 10.76 -18.86 0.96
C LEU A 8 9.72 -17.81 1.33
N LEU A 9 8.78 -17.51 0.43
CA LEU A 9 7.71 -16.55 0.69
C LEU A 9 6.88 -16.96 1.91
N LYS A 10 6.48 -18.23 2.00
CA LYS A 10 5.74 -18.74 3.15
C LYS A 10 6.52 -18.55 4.46
N THR A 11 7.82 -18.87 4.46
CA THR A 11 8.66 -18.72 5.66
C THR A 11 8.74 -17.26 6.12
N ILE A 12 8.80 -16.31 5.17
CA ILE A 12 8.82 -14.87 5.47
C ILE A 12 7.49 -14.44 6.10
N LEU A 13 6.36 -14.82 5.48
CA LEU A 13 5.03 -14.49 5.98
C LEU A 13 4.79 -15.08 7.38
N ASP A 14 5.16 -16.35 7.59
CA ASP A 14 5.05 -17.03 8.89
C ASP A 14 5.87 -16.29 9.97
N SER A 15 7.08 -15.81 9.63
CA SER A 15 7.92 -15.02 10.53
C SER A 15 7.25 -13.69 10.89
N GLN A 16 6.80 -12.93 9.89
CA GLN A 16 6.11 -11.65 10.13
C GLN A 16 4.84 -11.82 10.96
N GLN A 17 4.08 -12.88 10.70
CA GLN A 17 2.87 -13.19 11.44
C GLN A 17 3.13 -13.44 12.94
N SER A 18 4.27 -14.05 13.27
CA SER A 18 4.67 -14.31 14.66
C SER A 18 5.11 -13.06 15.43
N GLU A 19 5.52 -12.00 14.71
CA GLU A 19 5.96 -10.72 15.27
C GLU A 19 4.80 -9.73 15.46
N ARG A 20 3.64 -9.99 14.85
CA ARG A 20 2.44 -9.14 14.99
C ARG A 20 1.79 -9.35 16.35
N ASP A 21 1.39 -8.25 16.98
CA ASP A 21 0.60 -8.28 18.22
C ASP A 21 -0.77 -8.95 18.02
N THR A 22 -1.36 -8.77 16.83
CA THR A 22 -2.63 -9.40 16.44
C THR A 22 -2.44 -10.16 15.12
N PRO A 23 -2.67 -11.48 15.09
CA PRO A 23 -2.60 -12.27 13.87
C PRO A 23 -3.67 -11.84 12.85
N LEU A 24 -3.27 -11.66 11.59
CA LEU A 24 -4.16 -11.45 10.45
C LEU A 24 -4.56 -12.79 9.80
N ALA A 25 -5.59 -12.81 8.95
CA ALA A 25 -5.80 -13.95 8.07
C ALA A 25 -4.64 -14.05 7.06
N ASP A 26 -4.35 -15.27 6.57
CA ASP A 26 -3.24 -15.50 5.64
C ASP A 26 -3.39 -14.69 4.33
N SER A 27 -4.63 -14.44 3.87
CA SER A 27 -4.93 -13.55 2.73
C SER A 27 -4.49 -12.13 3.03
N ASP A 28 -5.02 -11.56 4.11
CA ASP A 28 -4.80 -10.16 4.48
C ASP A 28 -3.31 -9.91 4.79
N ALA A 29 -2.64 -10.89 5.40
CA ALA A 29 -1.21 -10.84 5.65
C ALA A 29 -0.40 -10.83 4.35
N PHE A 30 -0.85 -11.57 3.32
CA PHE A 30 -0.23 -11.57 2.00
C PHE A 30 -0.47 -10.25 1.27
N ASP A 31 -1.67 -9.69 1.31
CA ASP A 31 -2.00 -8.43 0.64
C ASP A 31 -1.24 -7.26 1.26
N TYR A 32 -1.18 -7.22 2.58
CA TYR A 32 -0.36 -6.27 3.31
C TYR A 32 1.13 -6.39 2.95
N PHE A 33 1.67 -7.61 2.95
CA PHE A 33 3.06 -7.85 2.54
C PHE A 33 3.32 -7.41 1.09
N ALA A 34 2.41 -7.73 0.17
CA ALA A 34 2.51 -7.36 -1.23
C ALA A 34 2.55 -5.83 -1.39
N CYS A 35 1.66 -5.12 -0.71
CA CYS A 35 1.65 -3.66 -0.68
C CYS A 35 2.96 -3.09 -0.14
N GLU A 36 3.47 -3.59 1.00
CA GLU A 36 4.77 -3.18 1.54
C GLU A 36 5.93 -3.37 0.55
N GLN A 37 5.97 -4.50 -0.15
CA GLN A 37 7.06 -4.76 -1.11
C GLN A 37 6.95 -3.89 -2.36
N ILE A 38 5.74 -3.71 -2.91
CA ILE A 38 5.50 -2.90 -4.10
C ILE A 38 5.78 -1.41 -3.81
N LEU A 39 5.38 -0.93 -2.64
CA LEU A 39 5.43 0.48 -2.25
C LEU A 39 6.66 0.84 -1.42
N LYS A 40 7.63 -0.08 -1.29
CA LYS A 40 8.83 0.09 -0.47
C LYS A 40 9.62 1.36 -0.76
N ARG A 41 9.55 1.89 -1.99
CA ARG A 41 10.20 3.17 -2.38
C ARG A 41 9.59 4.37 -1.65
N TYR A 42 8.31 4.32 -1.30
CA TYR A 42 7.57 5.44 -0.72
C TYR A 42 7.60 5.47 0.82
N ASP A 43 8.25 4.48 1.45
CA ASP A 43 8.47 4.42 2.91
C ASP A 43 7.20 4.64 3.74
N LEU A 44 6.11 3.99 3.31
CA LEU A 44 4.81 4.09 3.98
C LEU A 44 4.86 3.46 5.37
N SER A 45 4.16 4.07 6.33
CA SER A 45 3.88 3.46 7.62
C SER A 45 2.85 2.33 7.49
N GLY A 46 2.80 1.44 8.48
CA GLY A 46 1.84 0.32 8.46
C GLY A 46 0.38 0.77 8.45
N ASP A 47 0.06 1.90 9.09
CA ASP A 47 -1.28 2.48 9.06
C ASP A 47 -1.63 3.02 7.67
N GLU A 48 -0.68 3.63 6.96
CA GLU A 48 -0.87 4.10 5.58
C GLU A 48 -1.03 2.95 4.59
N VAL A 49 -0.26 1.86 4.76
CA VAL A 49 -0.44 0.64 3.96
C VAL A 49 -1.82 0.04 4.20
N ALA A 50 -2.23 -0.10 5.47
CA ALA A 50 -3.53 -0.65 5.82
C ALA A 50 -4.69 0.20 5.29
N ALA A 51 -4.56 1.53 5.31
CA ALA A 51 -5.58 2.45 4.80
C ALA A 51 -5.77 2.36 3.28
N GLY A 52 -4.74 1.97 2.52
CA GLY A 52 -4.83 1.80 1.07
C GLY A 52 -5.36 0.44 0.62
N ILE A 53 -5.44 -0.55 1.52
CA ILE A 53 -6.01 -1.87 1.21
C ILE A 53 -7.53 -1.76 1.19
N VAL A 54 -8.14 -2.14 0.07
CA VAL A 54 -9.59 -2.05 -0.17
C VAL A 54 -10.19 -3.40 -0.59
N ASP A 55 -9.46 -4.49 -0.32
CA ASP A 55 -9.89 -5.87 -0.59
C ASP A 55 -11.29 -6.14 -0.02
N GLY A 56 -12.12 -6.80 -0.83
CA GLY A 56 -13.50 -7.10 -0.49
C GLY A 56 -14.35 -7.56 -1.67
N GLY A 57 -15.52 -8.11 -1.38
CA GLY A 57 -16.42 -8.61 -2.43
C GLY A 57 -17.00 -7.48 -3.30
N GLY A 58 -16.84 -7.59 -4.62
CA GLY A 58 -17.45 -6.68 -5.60
C GLY A 58 -16.57 -5.49 -6.01
N ASP A 59 -15.31 -5.51 -5.60
CA ASP A 59 -14.22 -4.61 -5.94
C ASP A 59 -13.68 -4.78 -7.37
N GLY A 60 -13.96 -5.93 -8.00
CA GLY A 60 -13.41 -6.29 -9.32
C GLY A 60 -12.00 -6.89 -9.27
N GLY A 61 -11.56 -7.36 -8.10
CA GLY A 61 -10.20 -7.86 -7.86
C GLY A 61 -9.19 -6.72 -7.66
N ILE A 62 -9.59 -5.67 -6.96
CA ILE A 62 -8.74 -4.55 -6.60
C ILE A 62 -8.45 -4.69 -5.12
N ASP A 63 -7.30 -5.28 -4.80
CA ASP A 63 -6.92 -5.55 -3.43
C ASP A 63 -6.48 -4.26 -2.70
N ALA A 64 -5.92 -3.28 -3.42
CA ALA A 64 -5.47 -2.01 -2.84
C ALA A 64 -5.37 -0.84 -3.84
N ILE A 65 -5.52 0.41 -3.35
CA ILE A 65 -5.41 1.65 -4.13
C ILE A 65 -4.56 2.68 -3.34
N PHE A 66 -3.55 3.23 -4.01
CA PHE A 66 -2.70 4.28 -3.46
C PHE A 66 -2.53 5.41 -4.48
N THR A 67 -2.64 6.66 -4.03
CA THR A 67 -2.44 7.85 -4.88
C THR A 67 -1.28 8.66 -4.34
N PHE A 68 -0.35 9.03 -5.21
CA PHE A 68 0.82 9.82 -4.85
C PHE A 68 0.88 11.12 -5.65
N LEU A 69 1.37 12.18 -5.01
CA LEU A 69 1.70 13.45 -5.63
C LEU A 69 3.10 13.85 -5.18
N ASP A 70 4.02 14.02 -6.15
CA ASP A 70 5.43 14.33 -5.88
C ASP A 70 6.04 13.40 -4.82
N GLU A 71 5.86 12.09 -5.00
CA GLU A 71 6.32 11.01 -4.09
C GLU A 71 5.65 10.98 -2.71
N SER A 72 4.76 11.93 -2.40
CA SER A 72 4.01 11.97 -1.14
C SER A 72 2.68 11.25 -1.30
N LEU A 73 2.34 10.38 -0.35
CA LEU A 73 1.03 9.72 -0.31
C LEU A 73 -0.07 10.77 -0.11
N LEU A 74 -1.10 10.73 -0.95
CA LEU A 74 -2.31 11.52 -0.78
C LEU A 74 -3.31 10.74 0.06
N VAL A 75 -3.67 11.33 1.20
CA VAL A 75 -4.76 10.88 2.07
C VAL A 75 -6.05 11.63 1.73
N GLU A 76 -7.19 11.10 2.16
CA GLU A 76 -8.52 11.65 1.84
C GLU A 76 -8.68 13.12 2.24
N ASP A 77 -8.07 13.52 3.36
CA ASP A 77 -8.12 14.89 3.89
C ASP A 77 -7.02 15.82 3.34
N ALA A 78 -6.30 15.41 2.30
CA ALA A 78 -5.26 16.24 1.70
C ALA A 78 -5.85 17.56 1.18
N GLU A 79 -5.25 18.68 1.58
CA GLU A 79 -5.72 20.04 1.23
C GLU A 79 -5.93 20.24 -0.28
N ILE A 80 -5.12 19.57 -1.10
CA ILE A 80 -5.19 19.62 -2.57
C ILE A 80 -6.48 19.01 -3.15
N LEU A 81 -7.18 18.17 -2.38
CA LEU A 81 -8.46 17.58 -2.75
C LEU A 81 -9.66 18.45 -2.32
N SER A 82 -9.42 19.53 -1.58
CA SER A 82 -10.49 20.42 -1.12
C SER A 82 -11.07 21.29 -2.24
N ASP A 83 -12.32 21.73 -2.09
CA ASP A 83 -12.98 22.66 -3.02
C ASP A 83 -12.25 24.01 -3.17
N GLN A 84 -11.38 24.35 -2.22
CA GLN A 84 -10.59 25.58 -2.23
C GLN A 84 -9.20 25.40 -2.88
N ALA A 85 -8.86 24.17 -3.31
CA ALA A 85 -7.58 23.88 -3.91
C ALA A 85 -7.35 24.70 -5.19
N VAL A 86 -6.24 25.45 -5.20
CA VAL A 86 -5.86 26.23 -6.37
C VAL A 86 -4.92 25.38 -7.23
N ALA A 87 -5.38 24.94 -8.41
CA ALA A 87 -4.60 24.07 -9.31
C ALA A 87 -3.23 24.63 -9.73
N ASN A 88 -3.03 25.95 -9.65
CA ASN A 88 -1.74 26.59 -9.93
C ASN A 88 -0.75 26.53 -8.75
N ALA A 89 -1.18 26.08 -7.57
CA ALA A 89 -0.32 25.84 -6.42
C ALA A 89 0.47 24.52 -6.53
N THR A 90 0.01 23.59 -7.38
CA THR A 90 0.73 22.35 -7.66
C THR A 90 1.86 22.61 -8.66
N ARG A 91 3.03 22.02 -8.38
CA ARG A 91 4.19 22.11 -9.27
C ARG A 91 3.82 21.53 -10.65
N ARG A 92 4.09 22.29 -11.72
CA ARG A 92 3.96 21.80 -13.10
C ARG A 92 5.25 21.11 -13.53
N GLY A 93 5.10 19.93 -14.15
CA GLY A 93 6.22 19.19 -14.72
C GLY A 93 7.04 18.43 -13.69
N ALA A 94 6.39 17.64 -12.84
CA ALA A 94 7.09 16.67 -12.00
C ALA A 94 7.91 15.73 -12.89
N ASN A 95 9.23 15.66 -12.67
CA ASN A 95 10.04 14.62 -13.26
C ASN A 95 9.79 13.36 -12.44
N LEU A 96 9.12 12.38 -13.05
CA LEU A 96 9.01 11.05 -12.49
C LEU A 96 10.32 10.32 -12.85
N GLU A 97 11.23 10.18 -11.89
CA GLU A 97 12.43 9.34 -12.01
C GLU A 97 12.09 7.86 -11.87
#